data_AF-A0A0E2NHE6-F1
#
_entry.id   AF-A0A0E2NHE6-F1
#
_cell.length_a   1.000
_cell.length_b   1.000
_cell.length_c   1.000
_cell.angle_alpha   90.00
_cell.angle_beta   90.00
_cell.angle_gamma   90.00
#
_symmetry.space_group_name_H-M   'P 1'
#
loop_
_entity.id
_entity.type
_entity.pdbx_description
1 polymer ?
#
loop_
_entity_poly.entity_id
_entity_poly.type
_entity_poly.pdbx_seq_one_letter_code
_entity_poly.pdbx_strand_id
1 'polypeptide(L)'
;MNMHVGASKFKVGQRVRCVDGEFAADELATGETYKIAGFNSGDLRLEGVKSSWSARRFLSAPLFAVGDKVRAVRTSYSNAYIAGNTYIVKSAGDNHISTERDEHGSRTNGWGADNFEPAYTSCAAAEVDNLADEYGSPKPTKSEFKVGDRVRYNGKSKEYHMPKHIGTVGTVARSEGSGLTTTVDWDVVGPARTVYTENIELAPLAATLRIEAGRYYKTRDGRKVGPASRFDFGDGYPFEVGDSYWVSESGKAQTGSAGPDLIAEWSDEVAVSSVADSVSKPSIVCLIENGQPKPSTLPFVHADKDLAATEAARLAGKHPGQEFGVYELVTTRREAKVYPFTWQNKATQGLKIDAIKEVRAITGLGLKAAKDAVESWLASEAA
;
A
#
# COMPACT_ATOMS: atom_id res chain seq x y z
N MET A 1 39.00 -48.34 -5.19
CA MET A 1 37.63 -48.55 -5.70
C MET A 1 36.91 -47.21 -5.67
N ASN A 2 36.83 -46.51 -6.81
CA ASN A 2 36.01 -45.30 -6.91
C ASN A 2 34.55 -45.75 -7.02
N MET A 3 33.84 -45.79 -5.89
CA MET A 3 32.40 -45.96 -5.90
C MET A 3 31.81 -44.74 -6.60
N HIS A 4 31.25 -44.96 -7.80
CA HIS A 4 30.31 -44.06 -8.44
C HIS A 4 29.17 -43.80 -7.45
N VAL A 5 29.19 -42.65 -6.78
CA VAL A 5 28.03 -42.14 -6.07
C VAL A 5 27.02 -41.80 -7.15
N GLY A 6 26.06 -42.70 -7.38
CA GLY A 6 24.96 -42.47 -8.30
C GLY A 6 24.29 -41.14 -7.92
N ALA A 7 24.18 -40.23 -8.89
CA ALA A 7 23.54 -38.94 -8.68
C ALA A 7 22.15 -39.18 -8.07
N SER A 8 21.93 -38.68 -6.86
CA SER A 8 20.64 -38.79 -6.20
C SER A 8 19.58 -38.13 -7.10
N LYS A 9 18.45 -38.82 -7.35
CA LYS A 9 17.33 -38.31 -8.16
C LYS A 9 16.61 -37.11 -7.53
N PHE A 10 17.04 -36.69 -6.35
CA PHE A 10 16.43 -35.64 -5.56
C PHE A 10 17.29 -34.37 -5.53
N LYS A 11 16.70 -33.23 -5.18
CA LYS A 11 17.39 -31.93 -5.05
C LYS A 11 17.26 -31.37 -3.63
N VAL A 12 18.26 -30.60 -3.18
CA VAL A 12 18.13 -29.83 -1.92
C VAL A 12 16.93 -28.89 -2.04
N GLY A 13 16.13 -28.81 -0.98
CA GLY A 13 14.88 -28.07 -0.92
C GLY A 13 13.65 -28.83 -1.41
N GLN A 14 13.81 -29.99 -2.08
CA GLN A 14 12.69 -30.82 -2.53
C GLN A 14 11.99 -31.47 -1.33
N ARG A 15 10.66 -31.55 -1.40
CA ARG A 15 9.84 -32.34 -0.47
C ARG A 15 9.81 -33.79 -0.91
N VAL A 16 10.00 -34.70 0.04
CA VAL A 16 9.98 -36.13 -0.18
C VAL A 16 9.12 -36.83 0.85
N ARG A 17 8.36 -37.83 0.40
CA ARG A 17 7.49 -38.64 1.26
C ARG A 17 8.23 -39.89 1.68
N CYS A 18 8.31 -40.16 2.98
CA CYS A 18 8.87 -41.40 3.50
C CYS A 18 7.94 -42.56 3.14
N VAL A 19 8.45 -43.60 2.49
CA VAL A 19 7.69 -44.81 2.14
C VAL A 19 8.01 -46.02 3.01
N ASP A 20 9.10 -45.94 3.77
CA ASP A 20 9.61 -47.03 4.62
C ASP A 20 10.34 -46.41 5.81
N GLY A 21 9.58 -46.04 6.84
CA GLY A 21 10.05 -45.53 8.12
C GLY A 21 10.18 -46.66 9.16
N GLU A 22 11.11 -46.51 10.10
CA GLU A 22 11.26 -47.44 11.22
C GLU A 22 10.60 -46.86 12.48
N PHE A 23 9.79 -47.66 13.18
CA PHE A 23 9.12 -47.30 14.43
C PHE A 23 10.14 -47.30 15.60
N ALA A 24 11.10 -46.39 15.58
CA ALA A 24 11.85 -45.99 16.77
C ALA A 24 11.45 -44.56 17.14
N ALA A 25 11.51 -44.23 18.43
CA ALA A 25 10.87 -43.04 19.02
C ALA A 25 11.31 -41.68 18.44
N ASP A 26 12.37 -41.64 17.62
CA ASP A 26 13.02 -40.42 17.18
C ASP A 26 13.14 -40.30 15.64
N GLU A 27 12.53 -41.20 14.87
CA GLU A 27 12.84 -41.35 13.45
C GLU A 27 11.62 -41.60 12.54
N LEU A 28 11.80 -41.24 11.27
CA LEU A 28 10.79 -40.88 10.25
C LEU A 28 9.49 -41.72 10.27
N ALA A 29 8.35 -41.03 10.25
CA ALA A 29 7.06 -41.68 10.11
C ALA A 29 6.76 -42.01 8.64
N THR A 30 6.44 -43.29 8.38
CA THR A 30 5.99 -43.74 7.06
C THR A 30 4.76 -42.94 6.63
N GLY A 31 4.81 -42.36 5.44
CA GLY A 31 3.76 -41.54 4.87
C GLY A 31 3.94 -40.03 5.11
N GLU A 32 4.80 -39.62 6.04
CA GLU A 32 5.08 -38.21 6.30
C GLU A 32 6.00 -37.60 5.24
N THR A 33 5.90 -36.27 5.09
CA THR A 33 6.67 -35.51 4.11
C THR A 33 7.75 -34.67 4.79
N TYR A 34 8.96 -34.74 4.25
CA TYR A 34 10.14 -34.08 4.78
C TYR A 34 10.81 -33.24 3.69
N LYS A 35 11.46 -32.14 4.07
CA LYS A 35 12.22 -31.29 3.15
C LYS A 35 13.70 -31.67 3.18
N ILE A 36 14.31 -31.86 2.02
CA ILE A 36 15.74 -32.20 1.91
C ILE A 36 16.59 -30.98 2.25
N ALA A 37 17.35 -31.05 3.34
CA ALA A 37 18.32 -30.04 3.75
C ALA A 37 19.68 -30.21 3.07
N GLY A 38 20.02 -31.43 2.61
CA GLY A 38 21.31 -31.70 1.99
C GLY A 38 21.54 -33.18 1.68
N PHE A 39 22.77 -33.52 1.32
CA PHE A 39 23.20 -34.89 1.07
C PHE A 39 24.42 -35.22 1.91
N ASN A 40 24.50 -36.44 2.44
CA ASN A 40 25.69 -36.96 3.09
C ASN A 40 26.03 -38.33 2.48
N SER A 41 27.12 -38.40 1.72
CA SER A 41 27.61 -39.65 1.12
C SER A 41 26.56 -40.42 0.29
N GLY A 42 25.61 -39.72 -0.33
CA GLY A 42 24.50 -40.30 -1.12
C GLY A 42 23.17 -40.42 -0.37
N ASP A 43 23.18 -40.28 0.96
CA ASP A 43 21.97 -40.28 1.78
C ASP A 43 21.37 -38.87 1.89
N LEU A 44 20.05 -38.80 2.06
CA LEU A 44 19.29 -37.57 2.23
C LEU A 44 19.39 -37.08 3.68
N ARG A 45 19.78 -35.81 3.85
CA ARG A 45 19.64 -35.09 5.11
C ARG A 45 18.34 -34.29 5.06
N LEU A 46 17.48 -34.45 6.06
CA LEU A 46 16.16 -33.80 6.10
C LEU A 46 16.13 -32.68 7.14
N GLU A 47 15.34 -31.64 6.90
CA GLU A 47 15.11 -30.56 7.87
C GLU A 47 14.44 -31.12 9.14
N GLY A 48 14.98 -30.79 10.32
CA GLY A 48 14.44 -31.24 11.61
C GLY A 48 14.75 -32.69 12.00
N VAL A 49 15.42 -33.46 11.13
CA VAL A 49 15.79 -34.86 11.38
C VAL A 49 17.29 -34.96 11.60
N LYS A 50 17.70 -35.62 12.69
CA LYS A 50 19.12 -35.69 13.10
C LYS A 50 19.95 -36.60 12.21
N SER A 51 19.36 -37.71 11.74
CA SER A 51 20.04 -38.74 10.95
C SER A 51 19.90 -38.51 9.44
N SER A 52 20.87 -39.02 8.67
CA SER A 52 20.79 -39.09 7.20
C SER A 52 20.18 -40.42 6.79
N TRP A 53 19.40 -40.43 5.71
CA TRP A 53 18.63 -41.60 5.32
C TRP A 53 18.77 -41.94 3.86
N SER A 54 18.76 -43.24 3.56
CA SER A 54 18.87 -43.71 2.19
C SER A 54 17.75 -43.18 1.30
N ALA A 55 18.13 -42.57 0.17
CA ALA A 55 17.21 -41.98 -0.80
C ALA A 55 16.15 -42.98 -1.33
N ARG A 56 16.42 -44.30 -1.25
CA ARG A 56 15.47 -45.36 -1.64
C ARG A 56 14.22 -45.42 -0.75
N ARG A 57 14.30 -44.90 0.49
CA ARG A 57 13.19 -44.86 1.45
C ARG A 57 12.21 -43.71 1.19
N PHE A 58 12.39 -42.98 0.09
CA PHE A 58 11.62 -41.81 -0.22
C PHE A 58 11.11 -41.78 -1.66
N LEU A 59 9.95 -41.19 -1.83
CA LEU A 59 9.39 -40.78 -3.12
C LEU A 59 9.32 -39.26 -3.19
N SER A 60 9.31 -38.70 -4.40
CA SER A 60 9.06 -37.26 -4.55
C SER A 60 7.67 -36.96 -4.01
N ALA A 61 7.56 -35.97 -3.12
CA ALA A 61 6.27 -35.44 -2.70
C ALA A 61 5.94 -34.19 -3.52
N PRO A 62 4.65 -33.83 -3.64
CA PRO A 62 4.26 -32.51 -4.12
C PRO A 62 4.97 -31.39 -3.36
N LEU A 63 5.29 -30.30 -4.07
CA LEU A 63 6.02 -29.15 -3.52
C LEU A 63 5.24 -28.44 -2.39
N PHE A 64 3.91 -28.61 -2.35
CA PHE A 64 3.00 -28.06 -1.34
C PHE A 64 2.00 -29.13 -0.90
N ALA A 65 1.41 -28.97 0.28
CA ALA A 65 0.32 -29.80 0.80
C ALA A 65 -1.01 -29.04 0.80
N VAL A 66 -2.13 -29.77 0.88
CA VAL A 66 -3.45 -29.17 1.10
C VAL A 66 -3.44 -28.41 2.44
N GLY A 67 -3.94 -27.18 2.43
CA GLY A 67 -3.92 -26.26 3.56
C GLY A 67 -2.72 -25.32 3.59
N ASP A 68 -1.67 -25.56 2.81
CA ASP A 68 -0.52 -24.66 2.76
C ASP A 68 -0.92 -23.28 2.25
N LYS A 69 -0.39 -22.23 2.89
CA LYS A 69 -0.52 -20.86 2.41
C LYS A 69 0.63 -20.60 1.43
N VAL A 70 0.30 -20.19 0.21
CA VAL A 70 1.26 -19.99 -0.88
C VAL A 70 1.07 -18.65 -1.57
N ARG A 71 2.15 -18.01 -1.99
CA ARG A 71 2.13 -16.75 -2.75
C ARG A 71 2.47 -17.06 -4.21
N ALA A 72 1.69 -16.53 -5.16
CA ALA A 72 2.04 -16.70 -6.57
C ALA A 72 3.25 -15.80 -6.91
N VAL A 73 4.28 -16.36 -7.54
CA VAL A 73 5.45 -15.59 -7.98
C VAL A 73 5.28 -14.98 -9.37
N ARG A 74 4.26 -15.43 -10.12
CA ARG A 74 3.94 -14.99 -11.48
C ARG A 74 2.44 -14.77 -11.63
N THR A 75 2.04 -14.04 -12.67
CA THR A 75 0.64 -13.94 -13.07
C THR A 75 0.35 -14.99 -14.13
N SER A 76 -0.67 -15.81 -13.93
CA SER A 76 -1.08 -16.85 -14.90
C SER A 76 -1.69 -16.23 -16.15
N TYR A 77 -1.63 -16.92 -17.30
CA TYR A 77 -2.12 -16.40 -18.58
C TYR A 77 -3.61 -16.02 -18.57
N SER A 78 -4.44 -16.73 -17.80
CA SER A 78 -5.86 -16.45 -17.62
C SER A 78 -6.17 -15.39 -16.55
N ASN A 79 -5.14 -14.80 -15.94
CA ASN A 79 -5.24 -13.95 -14.74
C ASN A 79 -5.92 -14.62 -13.55
N ALA A 80 -6.03 -15.96 -13.55
CA ALA A 80 -6.55 -16.71 -12.42
C ALA A 80 -5.65 -16.48 -11.20
N TYR A 81 -4.33 -16.65 -11.31
CA TYR A 81 -3.37 -16.33 -10.25
C TYR A 81 -2.62 -15.05 -10.59
N ILE A 82 -2.47 -14.15 -9.61
CA ILE A 82 -1.81 -12.85 -9.76
C ILE A 82 -0.53 -12.86 -8.93
N ALA A 83 0.59 -12.45 -9.52
CA ALA A 83 1.88 -12.38 -8.83
C ALA A 83 1.78 -11.51 -7.56
N GLY A 84 2.30 -12.01 -6.44
CA GLY A 84 2.29 -11.36 -5.14
C GLY A 84 1.06 -11.67 -4.27
N ASN A 85 -0.04 -12.15 -4.86
CA ASN A 85 -1.22 -12.53 -4.08
C ASN A 85 -1.00 -13.88 -3.40
N THR A 86 -1.70 -14.06 -2.28
CA THR A 86 -1.59 -15.27 -1.43
C THR A 86 -2.85 -16.11 -1.51
N TYR A 87 -2.68 -17.43 -1.49
CA TYR A 87 -3.72 -18.43 -1.71
C TYR A 87 -3.55 -19.59 -0.72
N ILE A 88 -4.62 -20.36 -0.49
CA ILE A 88 -4.59 -21.60 0.31
C ILE A 88 -4.69 -22.78 -0.64
N VAL A 89 -3.77 -23.73 -0.55
CA VAL A 89 -3.74 -24.93 -1.41
C VAL A 89 -4.92 -25.83 -1.07
N LYS A 90 -5.77 -26.14 -2.06
CA LYS A 90 -6.93 -27.03 -1.97
C LYS A 90 -6.61 -28.46 -2.40
N SER A 91 -5.78 -28.62 -3.42
CA SER A 91 -5.23 -29.91 -3.84
C SER A 91 -3.81 -29.73 -4.34
N ALA A 92 -2.96 -30.75 -4.13
CA ALA A 92 -1.60 -30.77 -4.62
C ALA A 92 -1.31 -32.09 -5.32
N GLY A 93 -0.85 -32.00 -6.56
CA GLY A 93 -0.27 -33.10 -7.33
C GLY A 93 1.22 -32.87 -7.58
N ASP A 94 1.85 -33.79 -8.31
CA ASP A 94 3.32 -33.82 -8.45
C ASP A 94 3.93 -32.52 -9.00
N ASN A 95 3.21 -31.78 -9.85
CA ASN A 95 3.67 -30.51 -10.42
C ASN A 95 2.59 -29.43 -10.54
N HIS A 96 1.43 -29.62 -9.89
CA HIS A 96 0.35 -28.64 -9.95
C HIS A 96 -0.33 -28.52 -8.59
N ILE A 97 -0.80 -27.32 -8.27
CA ILE A 97 -1.68 -27.09 -7.12
C ILE A 97 -2.97 -26.43 -7.57
N SER A 98 -4.06 -26.71 -6.89
CA SER A 98 -5.27 -25.89 -6.94
C SER A 98 -5.43 -25.15 -5.62
N THR A 99 -6.12 -24.00 -5.62
CA THR A 99 -6.31 -23.18 -4.41
C THR A 99 -7.78 -22.96 -4.10
N GLU A 100 -8.08 -22.58 -2.85
CA GLU A 100 -9.42 -22.19 -2.42
C GLU A 100 -9.94 -20.92 -3.12
N ARG A 101 -11.26 -20.72 -3.04
CA ARG A 101 -12.00 -19.62 -3.69
C ARG A 101 -11.78 -18.32 -2.91
N ASP A 102 -11.22 -17.30 -3.55
CA ASP A 102 -11.19 -15.93 -3.04
C ASP A 102 -12.26 -15.06 -3.75
N GLU A 103 -12.26 -13.75 -3.48
CA GLU A 103 -13.17 -12.74 -4.07
C GLU A 103 -13.11 -12.69 -5.62
N HIS A 104 -12.18 -13.42 -6.25
CA HIS A 104 -11.97 -13.45 -7.69
C HIS A 104 -12.45 -14.74 -8.38
N GLY A 105 -13.19 -15.62 -7.69
CA GLY A 105 -13.89 -16.76 -8.31
C GLY A 105 -13.10 -18.08 -8.37
N SER A 106 -13.78 -19.14 -8.83
CA SER A 106 -13.32 -20.54 -8.78
C SER A 106 -12.17 -20.81 -9.77
N ARG A 107 -11.11 -21.50 -9.34
CA ARG A 107 -9.93 -21.81 -10.17
C ARG A 107 -9.74 -23.32 -10.32
N THR A 108 -10.67 -23.95 -11.04
CA THR A 108 -10.76 -25.40 -11.20
C THR A 108 -9.56 -26.05 -11.90
N ASN A 109 -8.71 -25.30 -12.59
CA ASN A 109 -7.67 -25.87 -13.46
C ASN A 109 -6.28 -25.99 -12.82
N GLY A 110 -6.12 -25.57 -11.55
CA GLY A 110 -4.81 -25.55 -10.90
C GLY A 110 -3.76 -24.73 -11.65
N TRP A 111 -2.56 -24.60 -11.12
CA TRP A 111 -1.41 -24.04 -11.83
C TRP A 111 -0.11 -24.71 -11.37
N GLY A 112 0.95 -24.59 -12.18
CA GLY A 112 2.23 -25.24 -11.92
C GLY A 112 2.76 -24.83 -10.55
N ALA A 113 3.15 -25.81 -9.72
CA ALA A 113 3.61 -25.56 -8.36
C ALA A 113 4.84 -24.63 -8.33
N ASP A 114 5.67 -24.67 -9.38
CA ASP A 114 6.80 -23.76 -9.60
C ASP A 114 6.42 -22.27 -9.70
N ASN A 115 5.15 -21.96 -9.91
CA ASN A 115 4.63 -20.59 -9.95
C ASN A 115 4.18 -20.07 -8.57
N PHE A 116 4.46 -20.83 -7.52
CA PHE A 116 4.14 -20.47 -6.14
C PHE A 116 5.36 -20.61 -5.24
N GLU A 117 5.36 -19.83 -4.16
CA GLU A 117 6.31 -19.95 -3.06
C GLU A 117 5.54 -20.03 -1.73
N PRO A 118 6.11 -20.63 -0.67
CA PRO A 118 5.46 -20.64 0.64
C PRO A 118 5.20 -19.21 1.13
N ALA A 119 3.94 -18.92 1.46
CA ALA A 119 3.56 -17.66 2.11
C ALA A 119 3.60 -17.87 3.62
N TYR A 120 4.81 -17.97 4.18
CA TYR A 120 4.96 -17.91 5.62
C TYR A 120 4.50 -16.52 6.09
N THR A 121 3.38 -16.47 6.79
CA THR A 121 3.14 -15.41 7.75
C THR A 121 4.28 -15.50 8.75
N SER A 122 5.12 -14.46 8.76
CA SER A 122 6.21 -14.26 9.70
C SER A 122 5.93 -14.89 11.07
N CYS A 123 6.51 -16.07 11.34
CA CYS A 123 6.74 -16.48 12.71
C CYS A 123 7.78 -15.52 13.28
N ALA A 124 7.42 -14.88 14.39
CA ALA A 124 8.22 -13.94 15.13
C ALA A 124 9.55 -14.59 15.60
N ALA A 125 10.65 -14.33 14.89
CA ALA A 125 12.04 -14.36 15.37
C ALA A 125 13.01 -14.32 14.17
N ALA A 126 13.33 -13.12 13.67
CA ALA A 126 14.58 -12.78 12.96
C ALA A 126 14.48 -11.35 12.42
N GLU A 127 14.44 -10.37 13.31
CA GLU A 127 15.22 -9.16 13.07
C GLU A 127 16.66 -9.47 13.47
N VAL A 128 17.61 -8.88 12.75
CA VAL A 128 19.08 -8.90 12.91
C VAL A 128 19.82 -9.67 11.78
N ASP A 129 20.57 -8.87 11.03
CA ASP A 129 21.64 -9.15 10.07
C ASP A 129 21.30 -9.79 8.72
N ASN A 130 21.19 -8.93 7.71
CA ASN A 130 22.10 -8.97 6.56
C ASN A 130 21.93 -7.68 5.75
N LEU A 131 22.96 -6.82 5.74
CA LEU A 131 23.49 -6.11 4.55
C LEU A 131 24.50 -5.05 5.00
N ALA A 132 25.76 -5.46 5.12
CA ALA A 132 26.88 -4.59 4.81
C ALA A 132 27.45 -5.05 3.46
N ASP A 133 27.48 -4.09 2.52
CA ASP A 133 28.29 -3.99 1.30
C ASP A 133 28.08 -5.09 0.23
N GLU A 134 27.95 -4.81 -1.07
CA GLU A 134 29.01 -4.23 -1.88
C GLU A 134 28.52 -4.12 -3.36
N TYR A 135 28.62 -2.93 -3.96
CA TYR A 135 28.47 -2.53 -5.39
C TYR A 135 27.22 -2.92 -6.23
N GLY A 136 26.51 -1.89 -6.69
CA GLY A 136 25.96 -1.85 -8.06
C GLY A 136 24.60 -1.16 -8.24
N SER A 137 24.62 0.17 -8.47
CA SER A 137 23.58 1.03 -9.08
C SER A 137 22.14 0.99 -8.52
N PRO A 138 21.43 2.14 -8.47
CA PRO A 138 20.05 2.18 -7.99
C PRO A 138 19.16 1.39 -8.97
N LYS A 139 18.68 0.21 -8.55
CA LYS A 139 17.57 -0.46 -9.23
C LYS A 139 16.26 0.23 -8.79
N PRO A 140 15.40 0.63 -9.74
CA PRO A 140 14.19 1.39 -9.45
C PRO A 140 13.22 0.53 -8.65
N THR A 141 12.67 1.15 -7.61
CA THR A 141 11.58 0.61 -6.80
C THR A 141 10.35 0.39 -7.67
N LYS A 142 9.82 -0.84 -7.59
CA LYS A 142 8.51 -1.34 -8.04
C LYS A 142 7.47 -0.22 -8.23
N SER A 143 6.80 -0.16 -9.40
CA SER A 143 5.71 0.79 -9.66
C SER A 143 4.61 0.64 -8.61
N GLU A 144 4.31 1.71 -7.88
CA GLU A 144 3.25 1.74 -6.87
C GLU A 144 1.83 1.83 -7.45
N PHE A 145 1.70 2.13 -8.76
CA PHE A 145 0.40 2.29 -9.43
C PHE A 145 -0.09 1.02 -10.13
N LYS A 146 -1.39 0.75 -10.01
CA LYS A 146 -2.11 -0.38 -10.65
C LYS A 146 -2.87 0.11 -11.88
N VAL A 147 -3.09 -0.78 -12.84
CA VAL A 147 -3.99 -0.52 -13.97
C VAL A 147 -5.39 -0.20 -13.44
N GLY A 148 -5.96 0.89 -13.90
CA GLY A 148 -7.24 1.43 -13.41
C GLY A 148 -7.10 2.49 -12.32
N ASP A 149 -5.91 2.68 -11.74
CA ASP A 149 -5.70 3.77 -10.78
C ASP A 149 -5.90 5.13 -11.47
N ARG A 150 -6.60 6.02 -10.77
CA ARG A 150 -6.72 7.42 -11.16
C ARG A 150 -5.46 8.13 -10.71
N VAL A 151 -4.79 8.81 -11.64
CA VAL A 151 -3.54 9.50 -11.37
C VAL A 151 -3.57 10.92 -11.90
N ARG A 152 -2.93 11.83 -11.18
CA ARG A 152 -2.74 13.24 -11.53
C ARG A 152 -1.28 13.46 -11.91
N TYR A 153 -1.03 14.20 -12.98
CA TYR A 153 0.32 14.62 -13.35
C TYR A 153 0.81 15.74 -12.43
N ASN A 154 1.94 15.53 -11.75
CA ASN A 154 2.56 16.48 -10.82
C ASN A 154 3.88 17.08 -11.34
N GLY A 155 4.49 16.48 -12.37
CA GLY A 155 5.69 16.99 -13.04
C GLY A 155 6.96 17.06 -12.16
N LYS A 156 7.11 16.18 -11.15
CA LYS A 156 8.24 16.21 -10.18
C LYS A 156 9.62 15.82 -10.76
N SER A 157 9.69 15.25 -11.96
CA SER A 157 10.95 14.82 -12.57
C SER A 157 11.89 15.99 -12.87
N LYS A 158 13.15 15.86 -12.46
CA LYS A 158 14.19 16.88 -12.72
C LYS A 158 14.67 16.87 -14.17
N GLU A 159 14.55 15.74 -14.88
CA GLU A 159 15.07 15.56 -16.24
C GLU A 159 14.00 15.72 -17.32
N TYR A 160 12.77 15.25 -17.06
CA TYR A 160 11.68 15.26 -18.04
C TYR A 160 10.35 15.63 -17.38
N HIS A 161 10.05 16.93 -17.30
CA HIS A 161 8.77 17.45 -16.81
C HIS A 161 8.09 18.34 -17.85
N MET A 162 6.75 18.36 -17.83
CA MET A 162 5.93 19.19 -18.73
C MET A 162 5.03 20.11 -17.89
N PRO A 163 5.48 21.33 -17.52
CA PRO A 163 4.75 22.22 -16.61
C PRO A 163 3.30 22.50 -17.02
N LYS A 164 3.04 22.59 -18.32
CA LYS A 164 1.71 22.88 -18.90
C LYS A 164 0.65 21.80 -18.66
N HIS A 165 1.05 20.62 -18.17
CA HIS A 165 0.16 19.49 -17.92
C HIS A 165 0.04 19.15 -16.43
N ILE A 166 0.65 19.93 -15.54
CA ILE A 166 0.49 19.76 -14.08
C ILE A 166 -1.00 19.91 -13.74
N GLY A 167 -1.53 18.93 -13.01
CA GLY A 167 -2.94 18.86 -12.62
C GLY A 167 -3.82 18.02 -13.55
N THR A 168 -3.35 17.65 -14.75
CA THR A 168 -4.11 16.78 -15.65
C THR A 168 -4.32 15.41 -15.02
N VAL A 169 -5.54 14.87 -15.13
CA VAL A 169 -5.90 13.58 -14.56
C VAL A 169 -6.13 12.56 -15.67
N GLY A 170 -5.76 11.32 -15.39
CA GLY A 170 -5.91 10.19 -16.29
C GLY A 170 -6.01 8.88 -15.53
N THR A 171 -6.18 7.81 -16.28
CA THR A 171 -6.32 6.46 -15.74
C THR A 171 -5.14 5.62 -16.19
N VAL A 172 -4.50 4.90 -15.27
CA VAL A 172 -3.37 4.03 -15.61
C VAL A 172 -3.86 2.92 -16.54
N ALA A 173 -3.37 2.93 -17.78
CA ALA A 173 -3.72 1.94 -18.80
C ALA A 173 -2.76 0.73 -18.76
N ARG A 174 -1.51 0.96 -18.35
CA ARG A 174 -0.47 -0.08 -18.24
C ARG A 174 0.60 0.38 -17.26
N SER A 175 0.99 -0.48 -16.33
CA SER A 175 2.26 -0.33 -15.60
C SER A 175 3.32 -1.20 -16.29
N GLU A 176 4.44 -0.60 -16.71
CA GLU A 176 5.55 -1.37 -17.27
C GLU A 176 6.36 -2.01 -16.14
N GLY A 177 6.77 -3.27 -16.33
CA GLY A 177 7.40 -4.08 -15.28
C GLY A 177 8.73 -3.55 -14.73
N SER A 178 9.30 -2.50 -15.32
CA SER A 178 10.52 -1.84 -14.84
C SER A 178 10.27 -0.77 -13.77
N GLY A 179 9.01 -0.35 -13.55
CA GLY A 179 8.66 0.65 -12.55
C GLY A 179 8.98 2.11 -12.91
N LEU A 180 9.81 2.34 -13.94
CA LEU A 180 10.29 3.66 -14.34
C LEU A 180 9.21 4.51 -15.05
N THR A 181 8.37 3.85 -15.85
CA THR A 181 7.39 4.47 -16.72
C THR A 181 6.00 3.87 -16.50
N THR A 182 4.99 4.73 -16.57
CA THR A 182 3.58 4.36 -16.44
C THR A 182 2.82 4.92 -17.63
N THR A 183 2.03 4.07 -18.28
CA THR A 183 1.14 4.48 -19.36
C THR A 183 -0.19 4.93 -18.77
N VAL A 184 -0.59 6.16 -19.09
CA VAL A 184 -1.80 6.80 -18.58
C VAL A 184 -2.65 7.26 -19.76
N ASP A 185 -3.92 6.87 -19.73
CA ASP A 185 -4.96 7.40 -20.63
C ASP A 185 -5.56 8.65 -19.97
N TRP A 186 -5.11 9.81 -20.44
CA TRP A 186 -5.50 11.13 -19.93
C TRP A 186 -6.93 11.49 -20.36
N ASP A 187 -7.69 12.12 -19.45
CA ASP A 187 -9.10 12.48 -19.71
C ASP A 187 -9.26 13.62 -20.72
N VAL A 188 -8.20 14.40 -20.91
CA VAL A 188 -8.09 15.52 -21.83
C VAL A 188 -6.79 15.39 -22.62
N VAL A 189 -6.52 16.32 -23.55
CA VAL A 189 -5.21 16.42 -24.20
C VAL A 189 -4.13 16.61 -23.13
N GLY A 190 -3.47 15.52 -22.78
CA GLY A 190 -2.53 15.43 -21.66
C GLY A 190 -1.08 15.40 -22.12
N PRO A 191 -0.15 15.05 -21.20
CA PRO A 191 1.24 14.77 -21.56
C PRO A 191 1.31 13.49 -22.42
N ALA A 192 2.53 13.06 -22.76
CA ALA A 192 2.75 11.81 -23.46
C ALA A 192 2.00 10.64 -22.79
N ARG A 193 1.51 9.69 -23.59
CA ARG A 193 0.75 8.53 -23.08
C ARG A 193 1.57 7.69 -22.10
N THR A 194 2.88 7.68 -22.24
CA THR A 194 3.82 7.08 -21.30
C THR A 194 4.60 8.18 -20.61
N VAL A 195 4.53 8.24 -19.28
CA VAL A 195 5.23 9.22 -18.44
C VAL A 195 6.07 8.52 -17.38
N TYR A 196 7.09 9.20 -16.87
CA TYR A 196 7.83 8.71 -15.71
C TYR A 196 6.91 8.59 -14.49
N THR A 197 7.03 7.49 -13.76
CA THR A 197 6.20 7.17 -12.58
C THR A 197 6.28 8.25 -11.50
N GLU A 198 7.43 8.93 -11.36
CA GLU A 198 7.61 10.04 -10.42
C GLU A 198 6.82 11.31 -10.80
N ASN A 199 6.42 11.46 -12.07
CA ASN A 199 5.65 12.61 -12.55
C ASN A 199 4.14 12.47 -12.31
N ILE A 200 3.71 11.40 -11.66
CA ILE A 200 2.30 11.13 -11.39
C ILE A 200 2.10 10.78 -9.92
N GLU A 201 0.91 11.02 -9.41
CA GLU A 201 0.47 10.66 -8.06
C GLU A 201 -0.99 10.20 -8.10
N LEU A 202 -1.43 9.42 -7.11
CA LEU A 202 -2.82 8.99 -7.02
C LEU A 202 -3.73 10.22 -6.94
N ALA A 203 -4.67 10.31 -7.87
CA ALA A 203 -5.74 11.28 -7.80
C ALA A 203 -6.78 10.79 -6.78
N PRO A 204 -7.41 11.70 -6.02
CA PRO A 204 -8.52 11.32 -5.15
C PRO A 204 -9.60 10.60 -5.97
N LEU A 205 -10.05 9.43 -5.49
CA LEU A 205 -11.14 8.70 -6.14
C LEU A 205 -12.37 9.61 -6.18
N ALA A 206 -12.82 9.96 -7.39
CA ALA A 206 -14.13 10.55 -7.57
C ALA A 206 -15.17 9.53 -7.10
N ALA A 207 -16.05 9.92 -6.18
CA ALA A 207 -17.15 9.10 -5.73
C ALA A 207 -17.91 8.54 -6.95
N THR A 208 -18.14 7.24 -6.98
CA THR A 208 -18.91 6.60 -8.05
C THR A 208 -20.32 7.19 -8.04
N LEU A 209 -20.66 7.94 -9.10
CA LEU A 209 -21.98 8.54 -9.26
C LEU A 209 -23.04 7.43 -9.30
N ARG A 210 -23.99 7.49 -8.37
CA ARG A 210 -25.17 6.62 -8.35
C ARG A 210 -26.40 7.45 -8.70
N ILE A 211 -27.09 7.09 -9.77
CA ILE A 211 -28.33 7.77 -10.16
C ILE A 211 -29.51 7.24 -9.33
N GLU A 212 -30.17 8.15 -8.63
CA GLU A 212 -31.44 8.00 -7.93
C GLU A 212 -32.56 8.80 -8.62
N ALA A 213 -33.77 8.24 -8.65
CA ALA A 213 -34.95 8.93 -9.15
C ALA A 213 -35.32 10.13 -8.25
N GLY A 214 -35.85 11.20 -8.84
CA GLY A 214 -36.23 12.45 -8.16
C GLY A 214 -35.08 13.44 -7.97
N ARG A 215 -33.83 13.07 -8.23
CA ARG A 215 -32.65 13.93 -8.06
C ARG A 215 -32.29 14.70 -9.33
N TYR A 216 -31.55 15.79 -9.17
CA TYR A 216 -30.93 16.52 -10.27
C TYR A 216 -29.46 16.14 -10.38
N TYR A 217 -28.89 16.28 -11.58
CA TYR A 217 -27.51 15.90 -11.88
C TYR A 217 -26.80 16.97 -12.69
N LYS A 218 -25.48 16.95 -12.58
CA LYS A 218 -24.59 17.79 -13.38
C LYS A 218 -24.06 16.97 -14.54
N THR A 219 -24.25 17.50 -15.74
CA THR A 219 -23.68 16.96 -16.98
C THR A 219 -22.20 17.30 -17.08
N ARG A 220 -21.47 16.60 -17.96
CA ARG A 220 -20.04 16.88 -18.21
C ARG A 220 -19.77 18.31 -18.70
N ASP A 221 -20.73 18.94 -19.39
CA ASP A 221 -20.65 20.34 -19.83
C ASP A 221 -21.15 21.35 -18.77
N GLY A 222 -21.48 20.87 -17.56
CA GLY A 222 -21.77 21.69 -16.40
C GLY A 222 -23.23 22.14 -16.24
N ARG A 223 -24.15 21.69 -17.09
CA ARG A 223 -25.57 21.98 -17.01
C ARG A 223 -26.27 21.14 -15.92
N LYS A 224 -27.31 21.72 -15.32
CA LYS A 224 -28.26 21.02 -14.44
C LYS A 224 -29.26 20.25 -15.30
N VAL A 225 -29.45 18.97 -15.04
CA VAL A 225 -30.45 18.11 -15.70
C VAL A 225 -31.22 17.29 -14.67
N GLY A 226 -32.52 17.13 -14.86
CA GLY A 226 -33.39 16.38 -13.96
C GLY A 226 -34.78 17.00 -13.81
N PRO A 227 -35.62 16.46 -12.93
CA PRO A 227 -35.34 15.32 -12.06
C PRO A 227 -35.18 14.00 -12.84
N ALA A 228 -34.31 13.10 -12.39
CA ALA A 228 -34.19 11.78 -13.00
C ALA A 228 -35.44 10.94 -12.70
N SER A 229 -35.96 10.23 -13.68
CA SER A 229 -37.09 9.30 -13.53
C SER A 229 -36.62 7.90 -13.89
N ARG A 230 -36.98 6.90 -13.07
CA ARG A 230 -36.63 5.51 -13.36
C ARG A 230 -37.69 4.89 -14.27
N PHE A 231 -37.26 4.19 -15.31
CA PHE A 231 -38.09 3.42 -16.22
C PHE A 231 -37.59 1.97 -16.29
N ASP A 232 -38.54 1.04 -16.24
CA ASP A 232 -38.26 -0.39 -16.37
C ASP A 232 -38.34 -0.82 -17.84
N PHE A 233 -37.43 -0.31 -18.67
CA PHE A 233 -37.16 -0.87 -19.99
C PHE A 233 -35.81 -1.61 -19.96
N GLY A 234 -35.80 -2.85 -20.47
CA GLY A 234 -34.77 -3.88 -20.24
C GLY A 234 -33.39 -3.65 -20.86
N ASP A 235 -32.99 -2.42 -21.14
CA ASP A 235 -31.94 -2.11 -22.11
C ASP A 235 -30.68 -1.46 -21.49
N GLY A 236 -30.52 -1.50 -20.17
CA GLY A 236 -29.30 -1.05 -19.46
C GLY A 236 -29.20 0.45 -19.18
N TYR A 237 -30.24 1.23 -19.51
CA TYR A 237 -30.35 2.67 -19.25
C TYR A 237 -31.66 2.99 -18.52
N PRO A 238 -31.75 2.64 -17.22
CA PRO A 238 -33.03 2.66 -16.50
C PRO A 238 -33.47 4.06 -16.06
N PHE A 239 -32.73 5.13 -16.39
CA PHE A 239 -33.06 6.48 -15.97
C PHE A 239 -33.24 7.43 -17.15
N GLU A 240 -34.33 8.20 -17.14
CA GLU A 240 -34.55 9.35 -18.03
C GLU A 240 -34.29 10.64 -17.25
N VAL A 241 -33.53 11.58 -17.82
CA VAL A 241 -33.18 12.84 -17.19
C VAL A 241 -33.41 14.00 -18.16
N GLY A 242 -34.10 15.06 -17.73
CA GLY A 242 -34.40 16.23 -18.58
C GLY A 242 -35.37 15.90 -19.74
N ASP A 243 -35.16 16.53 -20.90
CA ASP A 243 -35.97 16.35 -22.12
C ASP A 243 -35.58 15.07 -22.89
N SER A 244 -35.65 13.91 -22.22
CA SER A 244 -35.44 12.56 -22.77
C SER A 244 -34.00 12.07 -22.99
N TYR A 245 -33.14 12.29 -21.99
CA TYR A 245 -31.83 11.63 -21.93
C TYR A 245 -31.86 10.33 -21.13
N TRP A 246 -31.58 9.22 -21.80
CA TRP A 246 -31.50 7.90 -21.18
C TRP A 246 -30.10 7.64 -20.66
N VAL A 247 -29.97 7.37 -19.36
CA VAL A 247 -28.67 7.18 -18.69
C VAL A 247 -28.63 5.87 -17.90
N SER A 248 -27.44 5.28 -17.85
CA SER A 248 -27.15 4.08 -17.05
C SER A 248 -27.13 4.42 -15.55
N GLU A 249 -27.07 3.40 -14.69
CA GLU A 249 -26.88 3.61 -13.23
C GLU A 249 -25.58 4.37 -12.89
N SER A 250 -24.59 4.33 -13.79
CA SER A 250 -23.32 5.05 -13.68
C SER A 250 -23.32 6.44 -14.33
N GLY A 251 -24.47 6.91 -14.81
CA GLY A 251 -24.63 8.23 -15.41
C GLY A 251 -24.18 8.34 -16.87
N LYS A 252 -23.89 7.23 -17.57
CA LYS A 252 -23.53 7.28 -18.99
C LYS A 252 -24.76 7.40 -19.87
N ALA A 253 -24.74 8.31 -20.82
CA ALA A 253 -25.83 8.45 -21.79
C ALA A 253 -25.87 7.26 -22.76
N GLN A 254 -27.08 6.90 -23.20
CA GLN A 254 -27.29 5.88 -24.23
C GLN A 254 -26.56 6.25 -25.52
N THR A 255 -25.81 5.30 -26.08
CA THR A 255 -25.11 5.46 -27.35
C THR A 255 -26.10 5.86 -28.46
N GLY A 256 -25.94 7.06 -29.03
CA GLY A 256 -26.82 7.60 -30.07
C GLY A 256 -27.89 8.58 -29.58
N SER A 257 -28.08 8.72 -28.26
CA SER A 257 -28.84 9.84 -27.69
C SER A 257 -28.01 11.13 -27.75
N ALA A 258 -28.66 12.27 -27.96
CA ALA A 258 -28.03 13.59 -27.89
C ALA A 258 -27.68 14.03 -26.44
N GLY A 259 -27.84 13.13 -25.47
CA GLY A 259 -27.64 13.41 -24.05
C GLY A 259 -26.19 13.40 -23.60
N PRO A 260 -25.78 14.33 -22.72
CA PRO A 260 -24.46 14.32 -22.09
C PRO A 260 -24.38 13.31 -20.93
N ASP A 261 -23.19 12.76 -20.70
CA ASP A 261 -22.90 11.97 -19.49
C ASP A 261 -23.08 12.83 -18.22
N LEU A 262 -23.57 12.19 -17.17
CA LEU A 262 -23.68 12.75 -15.82
C LEU A 262 -22.39 12.48 -15.06
N ILE A 263 -21.93 13.48 -14.31
CA ILE A 263 -20.65 13.43 -13.59
C ILE A 263 -20.78 13.66 -12.08
N ALA A 264 -21.91 14.20 -11.61
CA ALA A 264 -22.20 14.41 -10.19
C ALA A 264 -23.72 14.59 -9.96
N GLU A 265 -24.20 14.33 -8.73
CA GLU A 265 -25.50 14.83 -8.28
C GLU A 265 -25.46 16.37 -8.18
N TRP A 266 -26.51 17.04 -8.63
CA TRP A 266 -26.64 18.49 -8.53
C TRP A 266 -27.20 18.86 -7.16
N SER A 267 -26.43 19.60 -6.38
CA SER A 267 -26.88 20.23 -5.14
C SER A 267 -27.20 21.69 -5.40
N ASP A 268 -28.40 22.14 -5.04
CA ASP A 268 -28.74 23.55 -5.01
C ASP A 268 -28.08 24.18 -3.77
N GLU A 269 -26.77 24.37 -3.83
CA GLU A 269 -26.04 25.18 -2.86
C GLU A 269 -25.45 26.42 -3.52
N VAL A 270 -25.66 27.52 -2.81
CA VAL A 270 -25.36 28.90 -3.18
C VAL A 270 -23.90 29.03 -3.60
N ALA A 271 -23.68 29.67 -4.74
CA ALA A 271 -22.37 30.06 -5.20
C ALA A 271 -21.63 30.88 -4.13
N VAL A 272 -20.66 30.27 -3.47
CA VAL A 272 -19.53 30.99 -2.88
C VAL A 272 -18.26 30.36 -3.42
N SER A 273 -17.62 31.12 -4.29
CA SER A 273 -16.28 30.87 -4.84
C SER A 273 -15.26 30.72 -3.72
N SER A 274 -14.50 29.63 -3.73
CA SER A 274 -13.02 29.63 -3.86
C SER A 274 -12.47 28.28 -3.37
N VAL A 275 -12.24 27.35 -4.30
CA VAL A 275 -11.34 26.20 -4.06
C VAL A 275 -9.91 26.71 -4.24
N ALA A 276 -9.42 27.39 -3.20
CA ALA A 276 -8.01 27.64 -2.97
C ALA A 276 -7.80 27.45 -1.46
N ASP A 277 -7.08 26.37 -1.10
CA ASP A 277 -6.57 26.06 0.23
C ASP A 277 -7.57 25.94 1.40
N SER A 278 -8.25 24.80 1.53
CA SER A 278 -8.58 24.29 2.86
C SER A 278 -7.61 23.17 3.22
N VAL A 279 -6.44 23.55 3.73
CA VAL A 279 -5.62 22.63 4.52
C VAL A 279 -6.50 22.17 5.69
N SER A 280 -6.90 20.90 5.66
CA SER A 280 -7.67 20.26 6.73
C SER A 280 -6.94 20.47 8.05
N LYS A 281 -7.54 21.21 8.98
CA LYS A 281 -6.93 21.46 10.29
C LYS A 281 -7.27 20.32 11.24
N PRO A 282 -6.26 19.75 11.92
CA PRO A 282 -6.50 18.67 12.85
C PRO A 282 -7.44 19.13 13.97
N SER A 283 -8.33 18.25 14.41
CA SER A 283 -9.37 18.55 15.38
C SER A 283 -9.45 17.48 16.46
N ILE A 284 -9.94 17.84 17.64
CA ILE A 284 -10.12 16.91 18.77
C ILE A 284 -11.56 16.97 19.30
N VAL A 285 -11.96 15.91 20.00
CA VAL A 285 -13.22 15.86 20.74
C VAL A 285 -12.95 15.96 22.25
N CYS A 286 -13.70 16.81 22.94
CA CYS A 286 -13.62 17.00 24.37
C CYS A 286 -14.99 16.79 25.02
N LEU A 287 -15.02 16.20 26.22
CA LEU A 287 -16.21 16.24 27.07
C LEU A 287 -16.46 17.68 27.50
N ILE A 288 -17.71 18.13 27.49
CA ILE A 288 -18.12 19.41 28.07
C ILE A 288 -18.72 19.13 29.44
N GLU A 289 -18.09 19.67 30.48
CA GLU A 289 -18.54 19.55 31.86
C GLU A 289 -18.73 20.96 32.43
N ASN A 290 -19.95 21.29 32.87
CA ASN A 290 -20.31 22.63 33.36
C ASN A 290 -19.99 23.75 32.36
N GLY A 291 -20.21 23.51 31.06
CA GLY A 291 -19.92 24.47 29.99
C GLY A 291 -18.44 24.67 29.68
N GLN A 292 -17.54 23.89 30.31
CA GLN A 292 -16.10 23.95 30.10
C GLN A 292 -15.59 22.70 29.38
N PRO A 293 -14.65 22.84 28.42
CA PRO A 293 -14.01 21.68 27.81
C PRO A 293 -13.10 20.95 28.80
N LYS A 294 -13.26 19.63 28.85
CA LYS A 294 -12.41 18.70 29.58
C LYS A 294 -11.73 17.75 28.58
N PRO A 295 -10.61 18.20 27.95
CA PRO A 295 -9.84 17.35 27.05
C PRO A 295 -9.23 16.17 27.80
N SER A 296 -9.08 15.03 27.12
CA SER A 296 -8.30 13.89 27.62
C SER A 296 -6.84 14.30 27.85
N THR A 297 -6.14 13.61 28.75
CA THR A 297 -4.68 13.76 28.92
C THR A 297 -3.91 13.47 27.64
N LEU A 298 -4.47 12.59 26.79
CA LEU A 298 -4.03 12.33 25.43
C LEU A 298 -5.27 12.34 24.52
N PRO A 299 -5.61 13.51 23.94
CA PRO A 299 -6.73 13.61 23.01
C PRO A 299 -6.46 12.83 21.73
N PHE A 300 -7.46 12.11 21.24
CA PHE A 300 -7.39 11.55 19.90
C PHE A 300 -7.53 12.70 18.89
N VAL A 301 -6.58 12.80 17.96
CA VAL A 301 -6.54 13.84 16.95
C VAL A 301 -7.12 13.30 15.64
N HIS A 302 -8.20 13.94 15.19
CA HIS A 302 -8.82 13.70 13.89
C HIS A 302 -8.15 14.58 12.82
N ALA A 303 -8.17 14.11 11.57
CA ALA A 303 -7.58 14.86 10.45
C ALA A 303 -8.29 16.19 10.17
N ASP A 304 -9.59 16.24 10.44
CA ASP A 304 -10.45 17.39 10.21
C ASP A 304 -11.61 17.44 11.21
N LYS A 305 -12.36 18.54 11.14
CA LYS A 305 -13.52 18.84 11.98
C LYS A 305 -14.67 17.85 11.76
N ASP A 306 -14.87 17.33 10.56
CA ASP A 306 -16.02 16.48 10.21
C ASP A 306 -15.84 15.06 10.78
N LEU A 307 -14.62 14.54 10.74
CA LEU A 307 -14.24 13.31 11.42
C LEU A 307 -14.37 13.44 12.95
N ALA A 308 -13.97 14.58 13.51
CA ALA A 308 -14.16 14.84 14.94
C ALA A 308 -15.65 14.98 15.30
N ALA A 309 -16.48 15.58 14.46
CA ALA A 309 -17.92 15.68 14.67
C ALA A 309 -18.60 14.31 14.64
N THR A 310 -18.17 13.43 13.73
CA THR A 310 -18.63 12.03 13.67
C THR A 310 -18.32 11.29 14.97
N GLU A 311 -17.10 11.46 15.49
CA GLU A 311 -16.70 10.86 16.76
C GLU A 311 -17.45 11.45 17.96
N ALA A 312 -17.67 12.77 17.99
CA ALA A 312 -18.47 13.42 19.03
C ALA A 312 -19.92 12.87 19.05
N ALA A 313 -20.54 12.67 17.89
CA ALA A 313 -21.86 12.06 17.78
C ALA A 313 -21.87 10.60 18.30
N ARG A 314 -20.84 9.82 17.96
CA ARG A 314 -20.67 8.44 18.47
C ARG A 314 -20.55 8.41 19.99
N LEU A 315 -19.79 9.34 20.57
CA LEU A 315 -19.60 9.46 22.02
C LEU A 315 -20.87 9.91 22.75
N ALA A 316 -21.58 10.90 22.20
CA ALA A 316 -22.87 11.34 22.72
C ALA A 316 -23.91 10.20 22.74
N GLY A 317 -23.94 9.37 21.68
CA GLY A 317 -24.79 8.19 21.63
C GLY A 317 -24.42 7.11 22.66
N LYS A 318 -23.12 6.97 22.98
CA LYS A 318 -22.64 6.00 23.99
C LYS A 318 -22.81 6.51 25.43
N HIS A 319 -22.86 7.82 25.63
CA HIS A 319 -22.92 8.46 26.94
C HIS A 319 -24.09 9.47 27.02
N PRO A 320 -25.35 8.99 27.14
CA PRO A 320 -26.51 9.86 27.22
C PRO A 320 -26.43 10.86 28.40
N GLY A 321 -26.83 12.12 28.15
CA GLY A 321 -26.78 13.20 29.12
C GLY A 321 -25.41 13.87 29.27
N GLN A 322 -24.40 13.43 28.52
CA GLN A 322 -23.11 14.10 28.39
C GLN A 322 -23.04 14.87 27.07
N GLU A 323 -22.31 15.98 27.08
CA GLU A 323 -22.09 16.83 25.92
C GLU A 323 -20.64 16.71 25.44
N PHE A 324 -20.43 16.65 24.11
CA PHE A 324 -19.10 16.55 23.52
C PHE A 324 -18.89 17.69 22.53
N GLY A 325 -17.81 18.44 22.70
CA GLY A 325 -17.43 19.57 21.84
C GLY A 325 -16.29 19.20 20.90
N VAL A 326 -16.30 19.79 19.70
CA VAL A 326 -15.25 19.65 18.70
C VAL A 326 -14.39 20.91 18.68
N TYR A 327 -13.07 20.73 18.73
CA TYR A 327 -12.09 21.83 18.76
C TYR A 327 -11.08 21.66 17.62
N GLU A 328 -10.93 22.69 16.81
CA GLU A 328 -10.02 22.72 15.66
C GLU A 328 -8.70 23.42 16.02
N LEU A 329 -7.57 22.87 15.58
CA LEU A 329 -6.27 23.52 15.77
C LEU A 329 -6.16 24.76 14.88
N VAL A 330 -6.26 25.94 15.48
CA VAL A 330 -6.18 27.22 14.76
C VAL A 330 -4.74 27.69 14.55
N THR A 331 -3.89 27.57 15.57
CA THR A 331 -2.51 28.06 15.53
C THR A 331 -1.62 27.22 16.43
N THR A 332 -0.33 27.20 16.13
CA THR A 332 0.71 26.65 17.01
C THR A 332 1.72 27.75 17.29
N ARG A 333 2.04 27.95 18.57
CA ARG A 333 3.12 28.84 18.98
C ARG A 333 4.20 27.99 19.61
N ARG A 334 5.42 28.13 19.10
CA ARG A 334 6.63 27.60 19.71
C ARG A 334 7.55 28.77 19.99
N GLU A 335 8.03 28.87 21.22
CA GLU A 335 9.10 29.79 21.56
C GLU A 335 10.42 29.04 21.48
N ALA A 336 11.37 29.58 20.74
CA ALA A 336 12.71 29.01 20.71
C ALA A 336 13.34 29.21 22.09
N LYS A 337 13.93 28.14 22.63
CA LYS A 337 14.76 28.23 23.84
C LYS A 337 15.92 29.18 23.53
N VAL A 338 15.95 30.34 24.19
CA VAL A 338 17.04 31.30 24.09
C VAL A 338 18.14 30.88 25.05
N TYR A 339 19.31 30.62 24.51
CA TYR A 339 20.46 30.18 25.29
C TYR A 339 21.29 31.37 25.78
N PRO A 340 21.93 31.27 26.96
CA PRO A 340 22.74 32.36 27.52
C PRO A 340 23.90 32.77 26.61
N PHE A 341 24.50 31.83 25.89
CA PHE A 341 25.63 32.12 25.01
C PHE A 341 25.18 32.25 23.55
N THR A 342 25.70 33.28 22.88
CA THR A 342 25.47 33.56 21.46
C THR A 342 25.83 32.39 20.55
N TRP A 343 26.90 31.65 20.87
CA TRP A 343 27.31 30.48 20.09
C TRP A 343 26.31 29.32 20.19
N GLN A 344 25.61 29.17 21.32
CA GLN A 344 24.58 28.14 21.51
C GLN A 344 23.35 28.42 20.65
N ASN A 345 22.91 29.68 20.59
CA ASN A 345 21.82 30.12 19.71
C ASN A 345 22.18 29.92 18.23
N LYS A 346 23.42 30.25 17.84
CA LYS A 346 23.91 29.98 16.47
C LYS A 346 23.95 28.49 16.16
N ALA A 347 24.38 27.67 17.13
CA ALA A 347 24.44 26.22 16.98
C ALA A 347 23.04 25.61 16.76
N THR A 348 22.02 26.03 17.52
CA THR A 348 20.64 25.52 17.37
C THR A 348 19.91 26.05 16.13
N GLN A 349 20.34 27.20 15.60
CA GLN A 349 19.88 27.74 14.31
C GLN A 349 20.57 27.08 13.09
N GLY A 350 21.48 26.12 13.31
CA GLY A 350 22.21 25.44 12.23
C GLY A 350 23.46 26.18 11.73
N LEU A 351 23.80 27.33 12.31
CA LEU A 351 24.99 28.14 11.98
C LEU A 351 26.24 27.60 12.69
N LYS A 352 26.52 26.30 12.52
CA LYS A 352 27.57 25.57 13.26
C LYS A 352 28.96 26.18 13.11
N ILE A 353 29.31 26.65 11.90
CA ILE A 353 30.63 27.24 11.64
C ILE A 353 30.82 28.52 12.46
N ASP A 354 29.80 29.36 12.57
CA ASP A 354 29.89 30.62 13.30
C ASP A 354 29.84 30.40 14.82
N ALA A 355 29.11 29.38 15.28
CA ALA A 355 29.20 28.92 16.66
C ALA A 355 30.62 28.46 17.01
N ILE A 356 31.26 27.67 16.14
CA ILE A 356 32.64 27.20 16.35
C ILE A 356 33.62 28.38 16.38
N LYS A 357 33.50 29.35 15.46
CA LYS A 357 34.35 30.56 15.47
C LYS A 357 34.23 31.31 16.80
N GLU A 358 33.02 31.43 17.32
CA GLU A 358 32.76 32.15 18.56
C GLU A 358 33.25 31.40 19.79
N VAL A 359 33.05 30.08 19.87
CA VAL A 359 33.66 29.25 20.92
C VAL A 359 35.18 29.40 20.90
N ARG A 360 35.81 29.35 19.72
CA ARG A 360 37.26 29.58 19.60
C ARG A 360 37.68 30.97 20.06
N ALA A 361 36.90 32.00 19.73
CA ALA A 361 37.19 33.38 20.12
C ALA A 361 37.08 33.58 21.64
N ILE A 362 36.09 32.96 22.29
CA ILE A 362 35.84 33.10 23.74
C ILE A 362 36.84 32.26 24.57
N THR A 363 37.15 31.05 24.11
CA THR A 363 37.89 30.05 24.92
C THR A 363 39.36 29.88 24.52
N GLY A 364 39.76 30.37 23.34
CA GLY A 364 41.09 30.11 22.77
C GLY A 364 41.31 28.68 22.29
N LEU A 365 40.27 27.83 22.26
CA LEU A 365 40.39 26.44 21.83
C LEU A 365 40.82 26.30 20.36
N GLY A 366 41.55 25.23 20.08
CA GLY A 366 41.86 24.80 18.72
C GLY A 366 40.59 24.37 17.96
N LEU A 367 40.66 24.36 16.63
CA LEU A 367 39.50 24.09 15.75
C LEU A 367 38.77 22.79 16.11
N LYS A 368 39.53 21.72 16.33
CA LYS A 368 38.98 20.39 16.68
C LYS A 368 38.24 20.44 18.01
N ALA A 369 38.89 20.94 19.06
CA ALA A 369 38.28 21.01 20.40
C ALA A 369 37.02 21.90 20.45
N ALA A 370 37.02 23.03 19.72
CA ALA A 370 35.85 23.88 19.63
C ALA A 370 34.70 23.25 18.84
N LYS A 371 35.00 22.50 17.78
CA LYS A 371 34.00 21.71 17.04
C LYS A 371 33.40 20.64 17.95
N ASP A 372 34.24 19.87 18.62
CA ASP A 372 33.81 18.78 19.50
C ASP A 372 32.93 19.32 20.64
N ALA A 373 33.25 20.49 21.21
CA ALA A 373 32.44 21.14 22.24
C ALA A 373 31.06 21.58 21.73
N VAL A 374 30.98 22.17 20.53
CA VAL A 374 29.70 22.58 19.92
C VAL A 374 28.83 21.37 19.57
N GLU A 375 29.44 20.32 19.00
CA GLU A 375 28.72 19.11 18.61
C GLU A 375 28.26 18.28 19.81
N SER A 376 29.11 18.14 20.83
CA SER A 376 28.75 17.47 22.08
C SER A 376 27.61 18.19 22.80
N TRP A 377 27.64 19.52 22.85
CA TRP A 377 26.56 20.31 23.43
C TRP A 377 25.25 20.16 22.64
N LEU A 378 25.30 20.24 21.30
CA LEU A 378 24.13 20.00 20.46
C LEU A 378 23.54 18.59 20.64
N ALA A 379 24.39 17.57 20.78
CA ALA A 379 23.95 16.21 21.06
C ALA A 379 23.26 16.11 22.42
N SER A 380 23.74 16.84 23.45
CA SER A 380 23.11 16.87 24.77
C SER A 380 21.77 17.62 24.82
N GLU A 381 21.53 18.57 23.93
CA GLU A 381 20.25 19.29 23.85
C GLU A 381 19.20 18.56 22.99
N ALA A 382 19.63 17.60 22.17
CA ALA A 382 18.75 16.77 21.34
C ALA A 382 18.31 15.47 22.03
N ALA A 383 18.97 15.09 23.12
CA ALA A 383 18.63 13.96 24.00
C ALA A 383 17.66 14.41 25.09
#